data_AF-A0A521EK74-F1
#
_entry.id   AF-A0A521EK74-F1
#
_cell.length_a   1.000
_cell.length_b   1.000
_cell.length_c   1.000
_cell.angle_alpha   90.00
_cell.angle_beta   90.00
_cell.angle_gamma   90.00
#
_symmetry.space_group_name_H-M   'P 1'
#
loop_
_entity.id
_entity.type
_entity.pdbx_description
1 polymer ?
#
loop_
_entity_poly.entity_id
_entity_poly.type
_entity_poly.pdbx_seq_one_letter_code
_entity_poly.pdbx_strand_id
1 'polypeptide(L)'
;MSLDIETPDPPELSAVDPNEYEDADVAGGEYRRDDLSAFLREGAWEEAFAEWAADSDLDESDWRIVEDLGLVSRFDFFWDSFADRVGYHAPGIPEDWKEKNYHDDLDSWGSVSAINAGLTELGQVVCDVLKDEYIEWESAYEAPDDLPDFDA
;
A
#
# COMPACT_ATOMS: atom_id res chain seq x y z
N MET A 1 15.77 9.19 -8.48
CA MET A 1 16.78 8.55 -9.37
C MET A 1 16.13 7.30 -9.94
N SER A 2 16.82 6.35 -10.59
CA SER A 2 16.23 5.05 -10.94
C SER A 2 16.91 3.94 -10.15
N LEU A 3 16.13 3.13 -9.43
CA LEU A 3 16.57 2.02 -8.61
C LEU A 3 16.61 0.73 -9.46
N ASP A 4 17.79 0.18 -9.70
CA ASP A 4 18.01 -0.99 -10.56
C ASP A 4 18.05 -2.28 -9.71
N ILE A 5 16.87 -2.82 -9.43
CA ILE A 5 16.69 -4.00 -8.55
C ILE A 5 15.67 -4.98 -9.16
N GLU A 6 15.68 -6.22 -8.70
CA GLU A 6 14.65 -7.19 -9.05
C GLU A 6 13.34 -6.85 -8.34
N THR A 7 12.22 -6.97 -9.06
CA THR A 7 10.88 -6.82 -8.48
C THR A 7 10.63 -7.93 -7.45
N PRO A 8 10.33 -7.60 -6.18
CA PRO A 8 10.02 -8.59 -5.15
C PRO A 8 8.63 -9.19 -5.37
N ASP A 9 8.35 -10.32 -4.70
CA ASP A 9 6.99 -10.88 -4.65
C ASP A 9 5.99 -9.88 -4.02
N PRO A 10 4.73 -9.83 -4.50
CA PRO A 10 3.70 -8.99 -3.90
C PRO A 10 3.39 -9.43 -2.45
N PRO A 11 2.90 -8.51 -1.60
CA PRO A 11 2.49 -8.86 -0.25
C PRO A 11 1.32 -9.86 -0.25
N GLU A 12 1.32 -10.75 0.74
CA GLU A 12 0.15 -11.55 1.05
C GLU A 12 -0.82 -10.73 1.90
N LEU A 13 -1.99 -10.42 1.35
CA LEU A 13 -3.05 -9.73 2.08
C LEU A 13 -3.71 -10.72 3.05
N SER A 14 -3.03 -11.05 4.16
CA SER A 14 -3.60 -11.89 5.22
C SER A 14 -4.80 -11.18 5.85
N ALA A 15 -5.78 -11.92 6.37
CA ALA A 15 -6.93 -11.36 7.09
C ALA A 15 -6.49 -10.75 8.43
N VAL A 16 -5.71 -9.67 8.40
CA VAL A 16 -5.58 -8.75 9.52
C VAL A 16 -6.95 -8.11 9.69
N ASP A 17 -7.48 -8.15 10.92
CA ASP A 17 -8.78 -7.56 11.20
C ASP A 17 -8.69 -6.05 10.92
N PRO A 18 -9.49 -5.49 10.00
CA PRO A 18 -9.43 -4.06 9.68
C PRO A 18 -9.62 -3.18 10.93
N ASN A 19 -10.31 -3.68 11.96
CA ASN A 19 -10.51 -2.99 13.23
C ASN A 19 -9.24 -2.93 14.10
N GLU A 20 -8.14 -3.63 13.76
CA GLU A 20 -6.84 -3.42 14.41
C GLU A 20 -6.19 -2.08 13.99
N TYR A 21 -6.72 -1.44 12.95
CA TYR A 21 -6.31 -0.11 12.50
C TYR A 21 -7.30 0.94 12.99
N GLU A 22 -6.83 1.93 13.77
CA GLU A 22 -7.68 2.95 14.41
C GLU A 22 -8.49 3.83 13.43
N ASP A 23 -8.18 3.81 12.13
CA ASP A 23 -8.78 4.65 11.08
C ASP A 23 -9.66 3.91 10.06
N ALA A 24 -9.91 2.61 10.22
CA ALA A 24 -10.53 1.80 9.17
C ALA A 24 -11.98 1.37 9.53
N ASP A 25 -12.96 2.22 9.24
CA ASP A 25 -14.40 1.86 9.28
C ASP A 25 -14.74 1.08 7.98
N VAL A 26 -14.26 -0.17 7.90
CA VAL A 26 -14.28 -0.99 6.66
C VAL A 26 -15.59 -1.77 6.55
N ALA A 27 -16.69 -1.08 6.25
CA ALA A 27 -17.94 -1.76 5.89
C ALA A 27 -17.82 -2.38 4.48
N GLY A 28 -17.47 -3.68 4.39
CA GLY A 28 -17.50 -4.45 3.14
C GLY A 28 -16.14 -4.82 2.52
N GLY A 29 -15.02 -4.51 3.18
CA GLY A 29 -13.67 -4.67 2.61
C GLY A 29 -13.13 -6.10 2.57
N GLU A 30 -13.66 -7.05 3.35
CA GLU A 30 -13.19 -8.45 3.33
C GLU A 30 -13.40 -9.10 1.95
N TYR A 31 -14.53 -8.86 1.28
CA TYR A 31 -14.83 -9.46 -0.04
C TYR A 31 -13.89 -8.96 -1.14
N ARG A 32 -13.42 -7.71 -1.06
CA ARG A 32 -12.53 -7.11 -2.05
C ARG A 32 -11.07 -7.47 -1.84
N ARG A 33 -10.70 -8.00 -0.67
CA ARG A 33 -9.30 -8.31 -0.34
C ARG A 33 -8.76 -9.48 -1.14
N ASP A 34 -9.57 -10.53 -1.35
CA ASP A 34 -9.21 -11.64 -2.24
C ASP A 34 -9.00 -11.15 -3.68
N ASP A 35 -9.90 -10.30 -4.19
CA ASP A 35 -9.79 -9.72 -5.53
C ASP A 35 -8.52 -8.84 -5.66
N LEU A 36 -8.25 -7.95 -4.69
CA LEU A 36 -7.02 -7.15 -4.65
C LEU A 36 -5.78 -8.04 -4.63
N SER A 37 -5.79 -9.12 -3.84
CA SER A 37 -4.71 -10.08 -3.77
C SER A 37 -4.51 -10.83 -5.09
N ALA A 38 -5.58 -11.06 -5.87
CA ALA A 38 -5.48 -11.61 -7.21
C ALA A 38 -4.84 -10.60 -8.17
N PHE A 39 -5.33 -9.35 -8.22
CA PHE A 39 -4.80 -8.31 -9.09
C PHE A 39 -3.30 -8.02 -8.87
N LEU A 40 -2.88 -7.97 -7.60
CA LEU A 40 -1.47 -7.83 -7.25
C LEU A 40 -0.61 -8.95 -7.86
N ARG A 41 -1.10 -10.19 -7.88
CA ARG A 41 -0.39 -11.34 -8.47
C ARG A 41 -0.51 -11.40 -10.00
N GLU A 42 -1.53 -10.78 -10.58
CA GLU A 42 -1.80 -10.81 -12.02
C GLU A 42 -0.97 -9.79 -12.81
N GLY A 43 -0.44 -8.76 -12.14
CA GLY A 43 0.47 -7.80 -12.78
C GLY A 43 0.53 -6.44 -12.10
N ALA A 44 -0.48 -6.08 -11.30
CA ALA A 44 -0.56 -4.73 -10.71
C ALA A 44 0.66 -4.38 -9.87
N TRP A 45 1.19 -5.36 -9.13
CA TRP A 45 2.40 -5.17 -8.34
C TRP A 45 3.64 -4.97 -9.22
N GLU A 46 3.82 -5.78 -10.26
CA GLU A 46 4.99 -5.68 -11.15
C GLU A 46 5.04 -4.32 -11.85
N GLU A 47 3.88 -3.87 -12.34
CA GLU A 47 3.73 -2.59 -13.02
C GLU A 47 3.99 -1.41 -12.08
N ALA A 48 3.32 -1.38 -10.92
CA ALA A 48 3.50 -0.33 -9.93
C ALA A 48 4.93 -0.28 -9.38
N PHE A 49 5.54 -1.44 -9.14
CA PHE A 49 6.91 -1.51 -8.65
C PHE A 49 7.91 -0.98 -9.69
N ALA A 50 7.73 -1.33 -10.96
CA ALA A 50 8.57 -0.84 -12.03
C ALA A 50 8.44 0.68 -12.22
N GLU A 51 7.21 1.22 -12.13
CA GLU A 51 6.97 2.66 -12.15
C GLU A 51 7.65 3.35 -10.98
N TRP A 52 7.39 2.89 -9.75
CA TRP A 52 8.00 3.46 -8.55
C TRP A 52 9.53 3.41 -8.61
N ALA A 53 10.11 2.26 -8.97
CA ALA A 53 11.56 2.08 -9.02
C ALA A 53 12.23 3.00 -10.05
N ALA A 54 11.54 3.35 -11.14
CA ALA A 54 12.08 4.24 -12.17
C ALA A 54 12.33 5.68 -11.67
N ASP A 55 11.54 6.14 -10.70
CA ASP A 55 11.59 7.51 -10.17
C ASP A 55 12.03 7.59 -8.69
N SER A 56 12.14 6.45 -8.00
CA SER A 56 12.50 6.36 -6.58
C SER A 56 13.81 7.08 -6.23
N ASP A 57 13.79 7.80 -5.11
CA ASP A 57 14.99 8.39 -4.51
C ASP A 57 15.68 7.44 -3.51
N LEU A 58 15.17 6.21 -3.37
CA LEU A 58 15.82 5.18 -2.57
C LEU A 58 17.04 4.63 -3.31
N ASP A 59 18.13 4.41 -2.58
CA ASP A 59 19.34 3.75 -3.12
C ASP A 59 19.33 2.25 -2.81
N GLU A 60 20.08 1.46 -3.58
CA GLU A 60 20.18 -0.01 -3.44
C GLU A 60 20.59 -0.48 -2.03
N SER A 61 21.36 0.34 -1.30
CA SER A 61 21.79 -0.01 0.07
C SER A 61 20.64 0.09 1.06
N ASP A 62 19.78 1.10 0.92
CA ASP A 62 18.58 1.25 1.75
C ASP A 62 17.55 0.17 1.34
N TRP A 63 17.44 -0.15 0.06
CA TRP A 63 16.58 -1.25 -0.42
C TRP A 63 16.97 -2.62 0.17
N ARG A 64 18.27 -2.92 0.28
CA ARG A 64 18.72 -4.17 0.91
C ARG A 64 18.19 -4.32 2.34
N ILE A 65 18.12 -3.23 3.09
CA ILE A 65 17.55 -3.24 4.45
C ILE A 65 16.05 -3.56 4.40
N VAL A 66 15.32 -3.03 3.40
CA VAL A 66 13.90 -3.35 3.17
C VAL A 66 13.71 -4.85 2.94
N GLU A 67 14.56 -5.46 2.12
CA GLU A 67 14.55 -6.90 1.83
C GLU A 67 14.91 -7.74 3.06
N ASP A 68 16.01 -7.41 3.74
CA ASP A 68 16.49 -8.15 4.91
C ASP A 68 15.49 -8.11 6.08
N LEU A 69 14.78 -6.99 6.22
CA LEU A 69 13.69 -6.85 7.20
C LEU A 69 12.37 -7.47 6.70
N GLY A 70 12.27 -7.89 5.44
CA GLY A 70 11.03 -8.41 4.86
C GLY A 70 9.89 -7.41 4.98
N LEU A 71 10.15 -6.14 4.68
CA LEU A 71 9.13 -5.09 4.79
C LEU A 71 8.09 -5.22 3.68
N VAL A 72 8.48 -5.55 2.45
CA VAL A 72 7.55 -5.68 1.31
C VAL A 72 6.38 -6.61 1.63
N SER A 73 6.63 -7.77 2.23
CA SER A 73 5.59 -8.74 2.58
C SER A 73 4.62 -8.25 3.67
N ARG A 74 4.91 -7.11 4.32
CA ARG A 74 4.09 -6.54 5.40
C ARG A 74 3.21 -5.39 4.93
N PHE A 75 3.29 -5.00 3.66
CA PHE A 75 2.29 -4.11 3.09
C PHE A 75 0.92 -4.71 3.25
N ASP A 76 -0.06 -3.84 3.47
CA ASP A 76 -1.45 -4.19 3.35
C ASP A 76 -2.18 -3.24 2.42
N PHE A 77 -3.18 -3.78 1.72
CA PHE A 77 -4.04 -3.06 0.78
C PHE A 77 -5.50 -3.45 1.04
N PHE A 78 -6.37 -2.46 0.95
CA PHE A 78 -7.80 -2.64 1.21
C PHE A 78 -8.65 -1.70 0.37
N TRP A 79 -9.90 -2.10 0.13
CA TRP A 79 -10.87 -1.22 -0.51
C TRP A 79 -11.51 -0.31 0.55
N ASP A 80 -11.39 0.99 0.35
CA ASP A 80 -12.10 2.02 1.12
C ASP A 80 -13.36 2.43 0.34
N SER A 81 -14.50 1.86 0.72
CA SER A 81 -15.78 2.15 0.09
C SER A 81 -16.32 3.54 0.38
N PHE A 82 -15.84 4.20 1.44
CA PHE A 82 -16.25 5.55 1.80
C PHE A 82 -15.54 6.58 0.92
N ALA A 83 -14.25 6.35 0.63
CA ALA A 83 -13.44 7.20 -0.22
C ALA A 83 -13.37 6.74 -1.70
N ASP A 84 -14.05 5.64 -2.05
CA ASP A 84 -14.05 5.02 -3.38
C ASP A 84 -12.63 4.81 -3.96
N ARG A 85 -11.73 4.29 -3.13
CA ARG A 85 -10.32 4.12 -3.50
C ARG A 85 -9.70 2.89 -2.85
N VAL A 86 -8.52 2.51 -3.34
CA VAL A 86 -7.67 1.56 -2.64
C VAL A 86 -6.88 2.31 -1.57
N GLY A 87 -6.99 1.87 -0.32
CA GLY A 87 -6.15 2.29 0.80
C GLY A 87 -4.99 1.31 1.02
N TYR A 88 -3.94 1.79 1.67
CA TYR A 88 -2.79 0.97 2.03
C TYR A 88 -2.31 1.25 3.46
N HIS A 89 -1.68 0.24 4.06
CA HIS A 89 -0.80 0.41 5.20
C HIS A 89 0.63 0.10 4.77
N ALA A 90 1.45 1.15 4.73
CA ALA A 90 2.87 1.00 4.44
C ALA A 90 3.60 0.48 5.69
N PRO A 91 4.47 -0.52 5.54
CA PRO A 91 5.38 -0.93 6.59
C PRO A 91 6.45 0.15 6.78
N GLY A 92 7.08 0.16 7.94
CA GLY A 92 8.11 1.13 8.23
C GLY A 92 9.02 0.70 9.38
N ILE A 93 10.12 1.42 9.49
CA ILE A 93 11.11 1.26 10.54
C ILE A 93 10.74 2.22 11.68
N PRO A 94 10.53 1.71 12.91
CA PRO A 94 10.07 2.52 14.04
C PRO A 94 11.20 3.40 14.61
N GLU A 95 10.82 4.46 15.32
CA GLU A 95 11.77 5.44 15.89
C GLU A 95 12.76 4.84 16.90
N ASP A 96 12.40 3.74 17.57
CA ASP A 96 13.27 3.03 18.51
C ASP A 96 14.28 2.08 17.84
N TRP A 97 14.46 2.19 16.51
CA TRP A 97 15.30 1.29 15.71
C TRP A 97 16.71 1.09 16.27
N LYS A 98 17.29 2.17 16.79
CA LYS A 98 18.67 2.18 17.30
C LYS A 98 18.79 1.50 18.64
N GLU A 99 17.80 1.70 19.50
CA GLU A 99 17.76 1.09 20.83
C GLU A 99 17.56 -0.43 20.72
N LYS A 100 16.76 -0.87 19.75
CA LYS A 100 16.48 -2.29 19.51
C LYS A 100 17.41 -2.98 18.52
N ASN A 101 18.35 -2.24 17.89
CA ASN A 101 19.28 -2.76 16.87
C ASN A 101 18.53 -3.55 15.78
N TYR A 102 17.57 -2.90 15.11
CA TYR A 102 16.73 -3.56 14.10
C TYR A 102 17.53 -4.15 12.93
N HIS A 103 18.61 -3.49 12.53
CA HIS A 103 19.46 -3.91 11.42
C HIS A 103 20.87 -3.33 11.60
N ASP A 104 21.90 -4.11 11.29
CA ASP A 104 23.31 -3.71 11.49
C ASP A 104 23.73 -2.55 10.57
N ASP A 105 23.22 -2.51 9.33
CA ASP A 105 23.53 -1.46 8.34
C ASP A 105 22.70 -0.17 8.51
N LEU A 106 21.80 -0.14 9.50
CA LEU A 106 20.96 1.01 9.74
C LEU A 106 21.63 1.94 10.74
N ASP A 107 22.41 2.89 10.22
CA ASP A 107 23.29 3.75 11.02
C ASP A 107 22.79 5.20 11.17
N SER A 108 21.78 5.59 10.37
CA SER A 108 21.35 6.99 10.26
C SER A 108 19.83 7.17 10.21
N TRP A 109 19.37 8.30 10.75
CA TRP A 109 17.98 8.75 10.58
C TRP A 109 17.64 9.07 9.12
N GLY A 110 18.64 9.41 8.30
CA GLY A 110 18.46 9.66 6.88
C GLY A 110 17.95 8.40 6.16
N SER A 111 18.63 7.26 6.36
CA SER A 111 18.24 5.96 5.80
C SER A 111 16.84 5.53 6.26
N VAL A 112 16.54 5.67 7.55
CA VAL A 112 15.20 5.37 8.10
C VAL A 112 14.12 6.21 7.42
N SER A 113 14.38 7.51 7.27
CA SER A 113 13.43 8.43 6.64
C SER A 113 13.27 8.13 5.15
N ALA A 114 14.36 7.80 4.44
CA ALA A 114 14.34 7.47 3.03
C ALA A 114 13.54 6.17 2.79
N ILE A 115 13.80 5.14 3.59
CA ILE A 115 13.07 3.86 3.53
C ILE A 115 11.58 4.08 3.78
N ASN A 116 11.21 4.76 4.88
CA ASN A 116 9.81 4.96 5.22
C ASN A 116 9.08 5.82 4.18
N ALA A 117 9.73 6.86 3.64
CA ALA A 117 9.18 7.66 2.56
C ALA A 117 8.99 6.82 1.29
N GLY A 118 10.03 6.11 0.85
CA GLY A 118 9.99 5.28 -0.35
C GLY A 118 8.93 4.19 -0.28
N LEU A 119 8.74 3.54 0.87
CA LEU A 119 7.66 2.56 1.07
C LEU A 119 6.27 3.21 1.07
N THR A 120 6.13 4.42 1.60
CA THR A 120 4.87 5.17 1.51
C THR A 120 4.54 5.51 0.06
N GLU A 121 5.54 5.96 -0.70
CA GLU A 121 5.41 6.27 -2.13
C GLU A 121 5.05 5.02 -2.94
N LEU A 122 5.73 3.89 -2.71
CA LEU A 122 5.39 2.61 -3.37
C LEU A 122 3.95 2.19 -3.09
N GLY A 123 3.49 2.29 -1.84
CA GLY A 123 2.11 1.99 -1.48
C GLY A 123 1.10 2.84 -2.24
N GLN A 124 1.42 4.13 -2.43
CA GLN A 124 0.57 5.03 -3.21
C GLN A 124 0.52 4.62 -4.69
N VAL A 125 1.66 4.37 -5.33
CA VAL A 125 1.72 3.97 -6.74
C VAL A 125 0.94 2.68 -6.98
N VAL A 126 1.06 1.70 -6.07
CA VAL A 126 0.28 0.44 -6.16
C VAL A 126 -1.22 0.70 -6.07
N CYS A 127 -1.67 1.60 -5.18
CA CYS A 127 -3.08 1.98 -5.10
C CYS A 127 -3.58 2.65 -6.38
N ASP A 128 -2.78 3.55 -6.96
CA ASP A 128 -3.12 4.27 -8.18
C ASP A 128 -3.25 3.28 -9.36
N VAL A 129 -2.27 2.39 -9.55
CA VAL A 129 -2.32 1.33 -10.59
C VAL A 129 -3.51 0.39 -10.39
N LEU A 130 -3.77 -0.07 -9.16
CA LEU A 130 -4.91 -0.94 -8.88
C LEU A 130 -6.24 -0.25 -9.23
N LYS A 131 -6.40 1.03 -8.84
CA LYS A 131 -7.64 1.77 -9.10
C LYS A 131 -7.83 2.08 -10.58
N ASP A 132 -6.77 2.46 -11.28
CA ASP A 132 -6.87 2.94 -12.66
C ASP A 132 -6.94 1.80 -13.68
N GLU A 133 -6.22 0.70 -13.46
CA GLU A 133 -6.03 -0.35 -14.47
C GLU A 133 -6.73 -1.68 -14.15
N TYR A 134 -7.00 -1.99 -12.87
CA TYR A 134 -7.50 -3.31 -12.45
C TYR A 134 -8.91 -3.29 -11.83
N ILE A 135 -9.34 -2.17 -11.24
CA ILE A 135 -10.59 -2.08 -10.48
C ILE A 135 -11.65 -1.28 -11.24
N GLU A 136 -12.73 -1.96 -11.64
CA GLU A 136 -13.94 -1.33 -12.18
C GLU A 136 -15.03 -1.10 -11.11
N TRP A 137 -14.70 -1.27 -9.83
CA TRP A 137 -15.67 -1.11 -8.75
C TRP A 137 -15.94 0.36 -8.48
N GLU A 138 -17.23 0.67 -8.40
CA GLU A 138 -17.73 1.94 -7.87
C GLU A 138 -18.65 1.62 -6.70
N SER A 139 -18.56 2.41 -5.63
CA SER A 139 -19.56 2.41 -4.57
C SER A 139 -20.90 2.77 -5.21
N ALA A 140 -21.83 1.80 -5.25
CA ALA A 140 -23.17 2.05 -5.77
C ALA A 140 -23.86 3.08 -4.87
N TYR A 141 -23.79 4.35 -5.24
CA TYR A 141 -24.54 5.40 -4.58
C TYR A 141 -26.03 5.13 -4.81
N GLU A 142 -26.67 4.50 -3.84
CA GLU A 142 -28.12 4.42 -3.79
C GLU A 142 -28.64 5.75 -3.25
N ALA A 143 -29.11 6.61 -4.16
CA ALA A 143 -29.76 7.85 -3.78
C ALA A 143 -30.95 7.50 -2.86
N PRO A 144 -31.12 8.19 -1.71
CA PRO A 144 -32.27 7.95 -0.86
C PRO A 144 -33.56 8.19 -1.65
N ASP A 145 -34.46 7.21 -1.64
CA ASP A 145 -35.77 7.24 -2.33
C ASP A 145 -36.67 8.41 -1.86
N ASP A 146 -36.31 9.07 -0.75
CA ASP A 146 -37.03 10.16 -0.08
C ASP A 146 -36.54 11.56 -0.53
N LEU A 147 -36.18 11.73 -1.81
CA LEU A 147 -35.97 13.08 -2.35
C LEU A 147 -37.33 13.79 -2.45
N PRO A 148 -37.53 14.93 -1.75
CA PRO A 148 -38.79 15.65 -1.84
C PRO A 148 -39.01 16.17 -3.26
N ASP A 149 -40.19 15.88 -3.83
CA ASP A 149 -40.61 16.41 -5.12
C ASP A 149 -40.73 17.95 -5.01
N PHE A 150 -39.80 18.67 -5.64
CA PHE A 150 -39.89 20.12 -5.74
C PHE A 150 -40.81 20.46 -6.92
N ASP A 151 -42.12 20.53 -6.65
CA ASP A 151 -43.11 21.06 -7.59
C ASP A 151 -42.81 22.55 -7.89
N ALA A 152 -42.78 22.92 -9.17
CA ALA A 152 -42.30 24.22 -9.69
C ALA A 152 -43.37 25.33 -9.71
#